data_AF-A0A7W2V452-F1
#
_entry.id   AF-A0A7W2V452-F1
#
_cell.length_a   1.000
_cell.length_b   1.000
_cell.length_c   1.000
_cell.angle_alpha   90.00
_cell.angle_beta   90.00
_cell.angle_gamma   90.00
#
_symmetry.space_group_name_H-M   'P 1'
#
loop_
_entity.id
_entity.type
_entity.pdbx_description
1 polymer ?
#
loop_
_entity_poly.entity_id
_entity_poly.type
_entity_poly.pdbx_seq_one_letter_code
_entity_poly.pdbx_strand_id
1 'polypeptide(L)'
;MSGEKFLLAWLAKDNEQEQLKANMYLLGVMDATEGKSWCGYTVALPGSLRESIYSYFRKLPENRKKEAASSLITEALAQDLPCKKGVQP
;
A
#
# COMPACT_ATOMS: atom_id res chain seq x y z
N MET A 1 -6.25 -7.75 -8.94
CA MET A 1 -5.78 -8.19 -7.61
C MET A 1 -6.72 -7.60 -6.56
N SER A 2 -7.41 -8.41 -5.76
CA SER A 2 -8.21 -7.90 -4.62
C SER A 2 -7.32 -7.64 -3.41
N GLY A 3 -7.80 -6.81 -2.48
CA GLY A 3 -7.11 -6.52 -1.22
C GLY A 3 -6.84 -7.78 -0.39
N GLU A 4 -7.82 -8.68 -0.29
CA GLU A 4 -7.71 -9.95 0.40
C GLU A 4 -6.63 -10.84 -0.21
N LYS A 5 -6.64 -11.01 -1.55
CA LYS A 5 -5.64 -11.83 -2.25
C LYS A 5 -4.23 -11.24 -2.11
N PHE A 6 -4.12 -9.91 -2.18
CA PHE A 6 -2.86 -9.21 -1.92
C PHE A 6 -2.37 -9.47 -0.50
N LEU A 7 -3.23 -9.30 0.51
CA LEU A 7 -2.85 -9.44 1.91
C LEU A 7 -2.39 -10.87 2.24
N LEU A 8 -3.08 -11.88 1.72
CA LEU A 8 -2.69 -13.29 1.87
C LEU A 8 -1.32 -13.56 1.26
N ALA A 9 -1.10 -13.13 0.02
CA ALA A 9 0.19 -13.32 -0.66
C ALA A 9 1.32 -12.53 0.01
N TRP A 10 1.04 -11.31 0.46
CA TRP A 10 2.04 -10.42 1.07
C TRP A 10 2.53 -10.91 2.44
N LEU A 11 1.65 -11.60 3.18
CA LEU A 11 1.95 -12.15 4.51
C LEU A 11 2.28 -13.65 4.48
N ALA A 12 2.36 -14.28 3.31
CA ALA A 12 2.73 -15.68 3.17
C ALA A 12 4.14 -15.91 3.72
N LYS A 13 4.26 -16.79 4.72
CA LYS A 13 5.55 -17.10 5.38
C LYS A 13 6.26 -18.32 4.79
N ASP A 14 5.51 -19.16 4.10
CA ASP A 14 5.92 -20.44 3.51
C ASP A 14 5.98 -20.40 1.98
N ASN A 15 5.71 -19.24 1.38
CA ASN A 15 5.73 -19.05 -0.07
C ASN A 15 6.45 -17.74 -0.45
N GLU A 16 7.79 -17.80 -0.43
CA GLU A 16 8.65 -16.65 -0.77
C GLU A 16 8.36 -16.09 -2.17
N GLN A 17 8.00 -16.95 -3.13
CA GLN A 17 7.70 -16.52 -4.49
C GLN A 17 6.40 -15.69 -4.55
N GLU A 18 5.36 -16.09 -3.84
CA GLU A 18 4.13 -15.29 -3.74
C GLU A 18 4.34 -14.00 -2.95
N GLN A 19 5.10 -14.06 -1.87
CA GLN A 19 5.47 -12.87 -1.11
C GLN A 19 6.27 -11.89 -1.97
N LEU A 20 7.23 -12.37 -2.76
CA LEU A 20 7.99 -11.54 -3.70
C LEU A 20 7.08 -10.89 -4.75
N LYS A 21 6.14 -11.65 -5.34
CA LYS A 21 5.16 -11.11 -6.30
C LYS A 21 4.29 -10.03 -5.67
N ALA A 22 3.86 -10.22 -4.42
CA ALA A 22 3.08 -9.22 -3.69
C ALA A 22 3.91 -7.97 -3.36
N ASN A 23 5.18 -8.13 -2.97
CA ASN A 23 6.10 -7.00 -2.77
C ASN A 23 6.33 -6.22 -4.07
N MET A 24 6.50 -6.89 -5.21
CA MET A 24 6.62 -6.25 -6.52
C MET A 24 5.33 -5.52 -6.93
N TYR A 25 4.17 -6.12 -6.67
CA TYR A 25 2.88 -5.46 -6.90
C TYR A 25 2.75 -4.19 -6.04
N LEU A 26 3.10 -4.28 -4.75
CA LEU A 26 3.10 -3.13 -3.84
C LEU A 26 4.00 -2.01 -4.36
N LEU A 27 5.25 -2.32 -4.71
CA LEU A 27 6.19 -1.36 -5.27
C LEU A 27 5.61 -0.66 -6.51
N GLY A 28 5.04 -1.42 -7.44
CA GLY A 28 4.41 -0.87 -8.64
C GLY A 28 3.22 0.06 -8.35
N VAL A 29 2.40 -0.25 -7.33
CA VAL A 29 1.31 0.64 -6.89
C VAL A 29 1.88 1.93 -6.29
N MET A 30 2.89 1.82 -5.44
CA MET A 30 3.52 2.96 -4.78
C MET A 30 4.13 3.90 -5.83
N ASP A 31 4.96 3.38 -6.75
CA ASP A 31 5.59 4.18 -7.83
C ASP A 31 4.56 4.83 -8.76
N ALA A 32 3.43 4.18 -9.03
CA ALA A 32 2.40 4.72 -9.90
C ALA A 32 1.61 5.89 -9.27
N THR A 33 1.53 5.93 -7.94
CA THR A 33 0.60 6.80 -7.18
C THR A 33 1.28 7.84 -6.30
N GLU A 34 2.56 7.65 -5.98
CA GLU A 34 3.38 8.62 -5.25
C GLU A 34 3.51 9.93 -6.05
N GLY A 35 3.54 11.06 -5.35
CA GLY A 35 3.57 12.39 -5.93
C GLY A 35 2.24 12.86 -6.53
N LYS A 36 1.22 11.98 -6.57
CA LYS A 36 -0.12 12.28 -7.11
C LYS A 36 -1.20 12.17 -6.05
N SER A 37 -1.35 10.98 -5.46
CA SER A 37 -2.42 10.68 -4.50
C SER A 37 -1.94 10.75 -3.05
N TRP A 38 -0.64 10.50 -2.84
CA TRP A 38 0.06 10.58 -1.56
C TRP A 38 1.52 10.97 -1.86
N CYS A 39 2.20 11.59 -0.89
CA CYS A 39 3.54 12.13 -1.07
C CYS A 39 4.39 11.77 0.15
N GLY A 40 5.44 10.98 -0.03
CA GLY A 40 6.08 10.36 1.13
C GLY A 40 7.43 9.70 0.92
N TYR A 41 7.87 9.43 -0.31
CA TYR A 41 9.13 8.70 -0.52
C TYR A 41 10.35 9.40 0.06
N THR A 42 10.34 10.73 0.12
CA THR A 42 11.46 11.52 0.63
C THR A 42 11.47 11.65 2.16
N VAL A 43 10.37 11.30 2.84
CA VAL A 43 10.19 11.56 4.29
C VAL A 43 9.87 10.32 5.10
N ALA A 44 9.30 9.28 4.49
CA ALA A 44 8.89 8.06 5.17
C ALA A 44 9.90 6.93 4.94
N LEU A 45 10.29 6.24 6.02
CA LEU A 45 11.10 5.04 5.91
C LEU A 45 10.31 3.92 5.21
N PRO A 46 10.95 3.06 4.40
CA PRO A 46 10.27 1.95 3.73
C PRO A 46 9.50 1.03 4.69
N GLY A 47 10.03 0.80 5.90
CA GLY A 47 9.36 0.04 6.95
C GLY A 47 8.05 0.70 7.41
N SER A 48 8.05 2.01 7.62
CA SER A 48 6.88 2.77 8.05
C SER A 48 5.76 2.77 7.01
N LEU A 49 6.09 2.83 5.71
CA LEU A 49 5.10 2.72 4.64
C LEU A 49 4.40 1.36 4.66
N ARG A 50 5.17 0.27 4.88
CA ARG A 50 4.61 -1.08 5.01
C ARG A 50 3.74 -1.20 6.25
N GLU A 51 4.17 -0.64 7.38
CA GLU A 51 3.39 -0.65 8.62
C GLU A 51 2.07 0.12 8.50
N SER A 52 2.07 1.29 7.85
CA SER A 52 0.87 2.08 7.54
C SER A 52 -0.14 1.25 6.75
N ILE A 53 0.30 0.64 5.64
CA ILE A 53 -0.54 -0.22 4.80
C ILE A 53 -1.08 -1.40 5.62
N TYR A 54 -0.21 -2.10 6.36
CA TYR A 54 -0.64 -3.23 7.19
C TYR A 54 -1.70 -2.81 8.23
N SER A 55 -1.47 -1.71 8.94
CA SER A 55 -2.40 -1.14 9.92
C SER A 55 -3.75 -0.80 9.31
N TYR A 56 -3.76 -0.22 8.10
CA TYR A 56 -4.97 0.07 7.35
C TYR A 56 -5.75 -1.22 7.00
N PHE A 57 -5.08 -2.22 6.40
CA PHE A 57 -5.71 -3.50 6.05
C PHE A 57 -6.25 -4.26 7.27
N ARG A 58 -5.62 -4.12 8.44
CA ARG A 58 -6.09 -4.71 9.70
C ARG A 58 -7.38 -4.09 10.21
N LYS A 59 -7.62 -2.81 9.94
CA LYS A 59 -8.83 -2.08 10.34
C LYS A 59 -9.95 -2.17 9.30
N LEU A 60 -9.62 -2.63 8.09
CA LEU A 60 -10.54 -2.64 6.97
C LEU A 60 -11.65 -3.70 7.16
N PRO A 61 -12.94 -3.34 6.97
CA PRO A 61 -14.04 -4.31 6.96
C PRO A 61 -13.85 -5.43 5.92
N GLU A 62 -14.28 -6.65 6.21
CA GLU A 62 -14.08 -7.81 5.34
C GLU A 62 -14.69 -7.63 3.93
N ASN A 63 -15.84 -6.95 3.82
CA ASN A 63 -16.44 -6.65 2.53
C ASN A 63 -15.56 -5.74 1.67
N ARG A 64 -14.88 -4.77 2.29
CA ARG A 64 -13.98 -3.84 1.59
C ARG A 64 -12.69 -4.51 1.14
N LYS A 65 -12.22 -5.58 1.80
CA LYS A 65 -11.04 -6.34 1.34
C LYS A 65 -11.22 -6.98 -0.04
N LYS A 66 -12.46 -7.09 -0.53
CA LYS A 66 -12.77 -7.55 -1.90
C LYS A 66 -12.50 -6.48 -2.97
N GLU A 67 -12.38 -5.21 -2.58
CA GLU A 67 -12.00 -4.11 -3.46
C GLU A 67 -10.57 -4.30 -4.02
N ALA A 68 -10.22 -3.51 -5.04
CA ALA A 68 -8.91 -3.57 -5.66
C ALA A 68 -7.79 -3.22 -4.66
N ALA A 69 -6.75 -4.06 -4.57
CA ALA A 69 -5.63 -3.84 -3.66
C ALA A 69 -4.93 -2.50 -3.91
N SER A 70 -4.77 -2.10 -5.18
CA SER A 70 -4.16 -0.83 -5.55
C SER A 70 -4.89 0.37 -4.95
N SER A 71 -6.22 0.37 -4.99
CA SER A 71 -7.05 1.43 -4.43
C SER A 71 -6.91 1.50 -2.91
N LEU A 72 -6.95 0.35 -2.24
CA LEU A 72 -6.81 0.25 -0.79
C LEU A 72 -5.43 0.66 -0.29
N ILE A 73 -4.35 0.27 -0.99
CA ILE A 73 -2.98 0.70 -0.69
C ILE A 73 -2.84 2.21 -0.85
N THR A 74 -3.40 2.77 -1.94
CA THR A 74 -3.36 4.21 -2.18
C THR A 74 -4.13 4.99 -1.11
N GLU A 75 -5.30 4.50 -0.71
CA GLU A 75 -6.10 5.08 0.37
C GLU A 75 -5.34 5.07 1.70
N ALA A 76 -4.70 3.95 2.04
CA ALA A 76 -3.87 3.83 3.25
C ALA A 76 -2.77 4.90 3.30
N LEU A 77 -2.00 5.02 2.21
CA LEU A 77 -0.90 5.96 2.13
C LEU A 77 -1.37 7.41 2.08
N ALA A 78 -2.49 7.69 1.42
CA ALA A 78 -3.07 9.03 1.37
C ALA A 78 -3.64 9.51 2.72
N GLN A 79 -4.08 8.59 3.59
CA GLN A 79 -4.53 8.92 4.95
C GLN A 79 -3.38 9.43 5.82
N ASP A 80 -2.21 8.80 5.73
CA ASP A 80 -1.06 9.13 6.58
C ASP A 80 -0.13 10.17 5.95
N LEU A 81 -0.04 10.19 4.61
CA LEU A 81 0.91 10.99 3.83
C LEU A 81 0.21 11.75 2.68
N PRO A 82 -0.80 12.59 2.97
CA PRO A 82 -1.48 13.35 1.93
C PRO A 82 -0.52 14.33 1.26
N CYS A 83 -0.60 14.45 -0.07
CA CYS A 83 0.15 15.48 -0.78
C CYS A 83 -0.30 16.88 -0.35
N LYS A 84 0.66 17.74 -0.02
CA LYS A 84 0.38 19.16 0.24
C LYS A 84 -0.01 19.82 -1.09
N LYS A 85 -1.14 20.51 -1.12
CA LYS A 85 -1.48 21.40 -2.25
C LYS A 85 -0.53 22.59 -2.22
N GLY A 86 0.45 22.58 -3.12
CA GLY A 86 1.29 23.75 -3.41
C GLY A 86 2.59 23.86 -2.63
N VAL A 87 3.46 22.84 -2.66
CA VAL A 87 4.92 23.01 -2.80
C VAL A 87 5.44 21.78 -3.55
N GLN A 88 5.46 21.86 -4.88
CA GLN A 88 6.37 21.07 -5.70
C GLN A 88 7.57 21.98 -6.00
N PRO A 89 8.82 21.52 -5.83
CA PRO A 89 9.98 22.23 -6.37
C PRO A 89 9.95 22.28 -7.90
#